data_AF-A0A1Q4F2V2-F1
#
_entry.id   AF-A0A1Q4F2V2-F1
#
_cell.length_a   1.000
_cell.length_b   1.000
_cell.length_c   1.000
_cell.angle_alpha   90.00
_cell.angle_beta   90.00
_cell.angle_gamma   90.00
#
_symmetry.space_group_name_H-M   'P 1'
#
loop_
_entity.id
_entity.type
_entity.pdbx_description
1 polymer ?
#
loop_
_entity_poly.entity_id
_entity_poly.type
_entity_poly.pdbx_seq_one_letter_code
_entity_poly.pdbx_strand_id
1 'polypeptide(L)'
;MKSATLIGRVLVVFFCLSFFHGFSQSKNTLHLDVIKNYGIKLDGGCSYFTLDSIPIESNNFIFIVSSKDIGFFTINNKNVYLKRTKRNRLNKDQYTDIFLGNDYEVRLKIKKVGKFDDYYSLFQGTLQVKQNDKECLLKIHGKVGEL
;
A
#
# COMPACT_ATOMS: atom_id res chain seq x y z
N MET A 1 -16.23 32.59 -70.31
CA MET A 1 -15.18 32.72 -69.28
C MET A 1 -15.82 32.84 -67.91
N LYS A 2 -15.51 31.89 -67.00
CA LYS A 2 -15.60 31.89 -65.51
C LYS A 2 -17.02 32.06 -64.90
N SER A 3 -17.68 31.02 -64.39
CA SER A 3 -17.43 30.26 -63.14
C SER A 3 -17.34 31.13 -61.89
N ALA A 4 -18.32 31.04 -60.97
CA ALA A 4 -18.19 30.23 -59.75
C ALA A 4 -19.25 30.61 -58.70
N THR A 5 -20.03 29.59 -58.35
CA THR A 5 -20.87 29.38 -57.17
C THR A 5 -20.10 29.67 -55.86
N LEU A 6 -20.72 30.33 -54.89
CA LEU A 6 -20.31 30.23 -53.48
C LEU A 6 -21.53 30.07 -52.58
N ILE A 7 -21.79 28.81 -52.22
CA ILE A 7 -22.81 28.36 -51.28
C ILE A 7 -22.39 28.80 -49.87
N GLY A 8 -23.20 29.64 -49.23
CA GLY A 8 -23.04 30.06 -47.85
C GLY A 8 -23.17 28.87 -46.90
N ARG A 9 -22.10 28.61 -46.16
CA ARG A 9 -21.98 27.55 -45.15
C ARG A 9 -22.94 27.81 -43.97
N VAL A 10 -23.96 26.97 -43.82
CA VAL A 10 -24.74 26.84 -42.59
C VAL A 10 -23.87 26.08 -41.58
N LEU A 11 -23.33 26.78 -40.59
CA LEU A 11 -22.60 26.19 -39.47
C LEU A 11 -23.62 25.71 -38.43
N VAL A 12 -24.04 24.44 -38.53
CA VAL A 12 -24.86 23.79 -37.49
C VAL A 12 -23.95 23.45 -36.31
N VAL A 13 -24.04 24.25 -35.25
CA VAL A 13 -23.42 23.94 -33.95
C VAL A 13 -24.22 22.81 -33.31
N PHE A 14 -23.83 21.57 -33.57
CA PHE A 14 -24.36 20.41 -32.87
C PHE A 14 -23.92 20.47 -31.40
N PHE A 15 -24.86 20.90 -30.57
CA PHE A 15 -24.81 20.86 -29.12
C PHE A 15 -24.75 19.38 -28.70
N CYS A 16 -23.55 18.83 -28.56
CA CYS A 16 -23.34 17.47 -28.07
C CYS A 16 -23.54 17.46 -26.55
N LEU A 17 -24.80 17.50 -26.12
CA LEU A 17 -25.28 17.08 -24.81
C LEU A 17 -25.10 15.56 -24.69
N SER A 18 -23.86 15.11 -24.59
CA SER A 18 -23.53 13.74 -24.21
C SER A 18 -23.05 13.75 -22.77
N PHE A 19 -24.03 13.69 -21.87
CA PHE A 19 -24.08 12.64 -20.85
C PHE A 19 -22.70 12.19 -20.32
N PHE A 20 -21.98 13.09 -19.66
CA PHE A 20 -21.02 12.66 -18.65
C PHE A 20 -21.84 12.16 -17.47
N HIS A 21 -22.29 10.91 -17.56
CA HIS A 21 -22.54 10.15 -16.35
C HIS A 21 -21.27 10.23 -15.53
N GLY A 22 -21.37 10.93 -14.39
CA GLY A 22 -20.33 10.96 -13.39
C GLY A 22 -19.86 9.53 -13.18
N PHE A 23 -18.60 9.28 -13.51
CA PHE A 23 -17.91 8.07 -13.15
C PHE A 23 -17.99 8.02 -11.62
N SER A 24 -18.95 7.24 -11.10
CA SER A 24 -19.02 6.94 -9.68
C SER A 24 -17.74 6.17 -9.37
N GLN A 25 -16.76 6.89 -8.84
CA GLN A 25 -15.48 6.34 -8.43
C GLN A 25 -15.81 5.42 -7.26
N SER A 26 -16.06 4.14 -7.57
CA SER A 26 -16.23 3.10 -6.57
C SER A 26 -15.06 3.20 -5.60
N LYS A 27 -15.38 3.47 -4.34
CA LYS A 27 -14.46 3.66 -3.22
C LYS A 27 -13.85 2.31 -2.81
N ASN A 28 -13.28 1.57 -3.76
CA ASN A 28 -12.71 0.23 -3.63
C ASN A 28 -11.26 0.26 -3.09
N THR A 29 -10.98 1.19 -2.18
CA THR A 29 -9.66 1.30 -1.54
C THR A 29 -9.71 0.68 -0.16
N LEU A 30 -8.73 -0.17 0.16
CA LEU A 30 -8.55 -0.69 1.52
C LEU A 30 -7.96 0.42 2.41
N HIS A 31 -8.46 0.53 3.64
CA HIS A 31 -7.89 1.41 4.65
C HIS A 31 -7.31 0.56 5.78
N LEU A 32 -6.04 0.80 6.12
CA LEU A 32 -5.36 0.12 7.20
C LEU A 32 -5.40 1.01 8.45
N ASP A 33 -5.73 0.42 9.58
CA ASP A 33 -5.78 1.11 10.86
C ASP A 33 -4.42 1.02 11.56
N VAL A 34 -4.17 1.99 12.45
CA VAL A 34 -3.05 1.89 13.39
C VAL A 34 -3.29 0.73 14.34
N ILE A 35 -2.29 -0.13 14.49
CA ILE A 35 -2.33 -1.31 15.35
C ILE A 35 -2.25 -0.86 16.81
N LYS A 36 -3.38 -0.88 17.51
CA LYS A 36 -3.46 -0.55 18.96
C LYS A 36 -3.27 -1.75 19.87
N ASN A 37 -3.56 -2.95 19.36
CA ASN A 37 -3.46 -4.20 20.10
C ASN A 37 -2.92 -5.29 19.16
N TYR A 38 -1.77 -5.86 19.50
CA TYR A 38 -1.12 -6.88 18.68
C TYR A 38 -1.91 -8.20 18.65
N GLY A 39 -2.69 -8.50 19.70
CA GLY A 39 -3.47 -9.74 19.82
C GLY A 39 -2.64 -11.03 19.84
N ILE A 40 -1.31 -10.92 19.76
CA ILE A 40 -0.34 -12.00 19.83
C ILE A 40 0.84 -11.55 20.70
N LYS A 41 1.50 -12.51 21.33
CA LYS A 41 2.79 -12.26 21.98
C LYS A 41 3.82 -11.99 20.88
N LEU A 42 4.36 -10.77 20.85
CA LEU A 42 5.53 -10.44 20.06
C LEU A 42 6.75 -10.95 20.84
N ASP A 43 7.36 -12.03 20.36
CA ASP A 43 8.51 -12.67 20.99
C ASP A 43 9.69 -12.67 20.01
N GLY A 44 10.83 -12.18 20.47
CA GLY A 44 12.00 -11.87 19.65
C GLY A 44 11.85 -10.62 18.76
N GLY A 45 12.89 -10.38 17.93
CA GLY A 45 12.93 -9.24 17.03
C GLY A 45 11.79 -9.23 16.01
N CYS A 46 11.08 -8.11 15.94
CA CYS A 46 10.01 -7.85 14.99
C CYS A 46 10.38 -6.71 14.04
N SER A 47 9.71 -6.68 12.89
CA SER A 47 9.78 -5.56 11.95
C SER A 47 8.50 -4.74 12.08
N TYR A 48 8.65 -3.45 12.33
CA TYR A 48 7.54 -2.51 12.55
C TYR A 48 7.52 -1.47 11.44
N PHE A 49 6.37 -1.29 10.80
CA PHE A 49 6.22 -0.37 9.67
C PHE A 49 5.09 0.63 9.91
N THR A 50 5.36 1.90 9.59
CA THR A 50 4.40 2.99 9.60
C THR A 50 4.41 3.74 8.25
N LEU A 51 3.44 4.64 8.04
CA LEU A 51 3.38 5.49 6.86
C LEU A 51 4.63 6.39 6.79
N ASP A 52 5.09 6.69 5.59
CA ASP A 52 6.25 7.58 5.38
C ASP A 52 6.05 9.01 5.92
N SER A 53 4.80 9.45 6.07
CA SER A 53 4.41 10.73 6.65
C SER A 53 4.37 10.76 8.19
N ILE A 54 4.52 9.60 8.85
CA ILE A 54 4.41 9.48 10.30
C ILE A 54 5.82 9.27 10.88
N PRO A 55 6.23 10.00 11.95
CA PRO A 55 7.50 9.73 12.61
C PRO A 55 7.56 8.32 13.21
N ILE A 56 8.68 7.62 13.02
CA ILE A 56 8.86 6.24 13.48
C ILE A 56 8.79 6.12 15.01
N GLU A 57 9.14 7.19 15.72
CA GLU A 57 9.13 7.33 17.19
C GLU A 57 7.72 7.38 17.77
N SER A 58 6.71 7.70 16.95
CA SER A 58 5.31 7.74 17.39
C SER A 58 4.72 6.35 17.69
N ASN A 59 5.41 5.28 17.29
CA ASN A 59 4.97 3.88 17.42
C ASN A 59 3.59 3.58 16.80
N ASN A 60 3.12 4.44 15.88
CA ASN A 60 1.86 4.25 15.16
C ASN A 60 2.05 3.31 13.97
N PHE A 61 2.21 2.02 14.23
CA PHE A 61 2.46 1.02 13.18
C PHE A 61 1.18 0.57 12.49
N ILE A 62 1.26 0.33 11.19
CA ILE A 62 0.15 -0.18 10.35
C ILE A 62 0.40 -1.61 9.87
N PHE A 63 1.64 -2.09 9.98
CA PHE A 63 2.02 -3.45 9.63
C PHE A 63 3.18 -3.91 10.48
N ILE A 64 3.09 -5.12 11.01
CA ILE A 64 4.13 -5.74 11.83
C ILE A 64 4.44 -7.12 11.28
N VAL A 65 5.72 -7.47 11.24
CA VAL A 65 6.19 -8.81 10.90
C VAL A 65 6.92 -9.39 12.10
N SER A 66 6.40 -10.47 12.65
CA SER A 66 7.03 -11.20 13.75
C SER A 66 8.22 -12.05 13.27
N SER A 67 9.05 -12.46 14.24
CA SER A 67 10.14 -13.42 14.07
C SER A 67 9.70 -14.77 13.49
N LYS A 68 8.42 -15.15 13.66
CA LYS A 68 7.82 -16.40 13.16
C LYS A 68 7.29 -16.32 11.73
N ASP A 69 7.74 -15.32 10.96
CA ASP A 69 7.29 -15.07 9.58
C ASP A 69 5.77 -14.82 9.45
N ILE A 70 5.15 -14.33 10.52
CA ILE A 70 3.75 -13.89 10.54
C ILE A 70 3.73 -12.37 10.36
N GLY A 71 3.11 -11.91 9.28
CA GLY A 71 2.76 -10.51 9.07
C GLY A 71 1.34 -10.24 9.56
N PHE A 72 1.09 -9.08 10.15
CA PHE A 72 -0.27 -8.71 10.52
C PHE A 72 -0.50 -7.20 10.45
N PHE A 73 -1.76 -6.84 10.20
CA PHE A 73 -2.27 -5.48 10.18
C PHE A 73 -3.66 -5.43 10.82
N THR A 74 -4.18 -4.22 11.04
CA THR A 74 -5.55 -4.01 11.51
C THR A 74 -6.40 -3.36 10.42
N ILE A 75 -7.62 -3.85 10.23
CA ILE A 75 -8.64 -3.24 9.37
C ILE A 75 -10.00 -3.32 10.05
N ASN A 76 -10.74 -2.21 10.10
CA ASN A 76 -12.00 -2.10 10.83
C ASN A 76 -11.86 -2.59 12.28
N ASN A 77 -10.77 -2.19 12.97
CA ASN A 77 -10.42 -2.63 14.32
C ASN A 77 -10.24 -4.16 14.51
N LYS A 78 -10.08 -4.94 13.43
CA LYS A 78 -9.82 -6.38 13.49
C LYS A 78 -8.42 -6.68 12.98
N ASN A 79 -7.71 -7.53 13.72
CA ASN A 79 -6.39 -8.00 13.30
C ASN A 79 -6.53 -9.08 12.22
N VAL A 80 -5.75 -8.91 11.16
CA VAL A 80 -5.59 -9.87 10.08
C VAL A 80 -4.19 -10.43 10.14
N TYR A 81 -4.08 -11.75 10.25
CA TYR A 81 -2.81 -12.46 10.33
C TYR A 81 -2.52 -13.18 9.01
N LEU A 82 -1.28 -13.09 8.55
CA LEU A 82 -0.83 -13.60 7.27
C LEU A 82 0.46 -14.37 7.46
N LYS A 83 0.63 -15.45 6.71
CA LYS A 83 1.89 -16.21 6.68
C LYS A 83 2.74 -15.72 5.51
N ARG A 84 4.03 -15.49 5.74
CA ARG A 84 4.98 -15.27 4.64
C ARG A 84 5.05 -16.52 3.78
N THR A 85 4.77 -16.39 2.49
CA THR A 85 4.83 -17.50 1.53
C THR A 85 6.02 -17.39 0.60
N LYS A 86 6.54 -16.18 0.38
CA LYS A 86 7.68 -15.95 -0.50
C LYS A 86 8.55 -14.79 -0.03
N ARG A 87 9.85 -14.91 -0.26
CA ARG A 87 10.83 -13.82 -0.19
C ARG A 87 11.65 -13.79 -1.45
N ASN A 88 11.58 -12.69 -2.19
CA ASN A 88 12.43 -12.40 -3.34
C ASN A 88 13.50 -11.41 -2.89
N ARG A 89 14.73 -11.88 -2.72
CA ARG A 89 15.86 -11.02 -2.34
C ARG A 89 16.55 -10.50 -3.59
N LEU A 90 16.64 -9.18 -3.74
CA LEU A 90 17.43 -8.56 -4.82
C LEU A 90 18.90 -8.48 -4.43
N ASN A 91 19.18 -8.10 -3.17
CA ASN A 91 20.51 -8.11 -2.57
C ASN A 91 20.39 -8.15 -1.03
N LYS A 92 21.50 -8.05 -0.31
CA LYS A 92 21.51 -8.08 1.17
C LYS A 92 20.64 -7.00 1.83
N ASP A 93 20.45 -5.87 1.17
CA ASP A 93 19.77 -4.69 1.70
C ASP A 93 18.36 -4.51 1.11
N GLN A 94 17.96 -5.27 0.09
CA GLN A 94 16.70 -5.09 -0.60
C GLN A 94 16.00 -6.41 -0.89
N TYR A 95 14.74 -6.50 -0.47
CA TYR A 95 13.92 -7.69 -0.68
C TYR A 95 12.43 -7.35 -0.78
N THR A 96 11.68 -8.30 -1.34
CA THR A 96 10.22 -8.27 -1.39
C THR A 96 9.66 -9.52 -0.74
N ASP A 97 8.82 -9.34 0.26
CA ASP A 97 8.10 -10.42 0.93
C ASP A 97 6.65 -10.46 0.45
N ILE A 98 6.12 -11.67 0.30
CA ILE A 98 4.72 -11.92 -0.01
C ILE A 98 4.12 -12.70 1.15
N PHE A 99 3.00 -12.20 1.67
CA PHE A 99 2.23 -12.82 2.73
C PHE A 99 0.82 -13.11 2.25
N LEU A 100 0.27 -14.27 2.62
CA LEU A 100 -1.08 -14.69 2.27
C LEU A 100 -1.86 -15.11 3.53
N GLY A 101 -3.16 -14.82 3.56
CA GLY A 101 -4.08 -15.26 4.61
C GLY A 101 -5.39 -14.48 4.60
N ASN A 102 -6.48 -15.11 5.03
CA ASN A 102 -7.81 -14.49 5.16
C ASN A 102 -8.27 -13.69 3.92
N ASP A 103 -8.05 -14.24 2.72
CA ASP A 103 -8.33 -13.60 1.42
C ASP A 103 -7.50 -12.35 1.10
N TYR A 104 -6.45 -12.08 1.87
CA TYR A 104 -5.50 -11.00 1.63
C TYR A 104 -4.19 -11.52 1.02
N GLU A 105 -3.66 -10.74 0.07
CA GLU A 105 -2.26 -10.77 -0.33
C GLU A 105 -1.60 -9.46 0.13
N VAL A 106 -0.47 -9.58 0.82
CA VAL A 106 0.37 -8.45 1.19
C VAL A 106 1.74 -8.59 0.56
N ARG A 107 2.16 -7.54 -0.16
CA ARG A 107 3.49 -7.42 -0.74
C ARG A 107 4.25 -6.30 -0.05
N LEU A 108 5.27 -6.68 0.71
CA LEU A 108 6.17 -5.77 1.41
C LEU A 108 7.47 -5.66 0.60
N LYS A 109 7.69 -4.54 -0.08
CA LYS A 109 8.94 -4.27 -0.80
C LYS A 109 9.74 -3.24 -0.01
N ILE A 110 10.92 -3.62 0.48
CA ILE A 110 11.73 -2.75 1.34
C ILE A 110 13.20 -2.76 0.98
N LYS A 111 13.85 -1.65 1.30
CA LYS A 111 15.29 -1.42 1.19
C LYS A 111 15.82 -0.87 2.52
N LYS A 112 16.93 -1.40 3.01
CA LYS A 112 17.66 -0.85 4.15
C LYS A 112 18.27 0.50 3.76
N VAL A 113 18.00 1.52 4.56
CA VAL A 113 18.47 2.90 4.31
C VAL A 113 19.41 3.40 5.39
N GLY A 114 19.50 2.71 6.51
CA GLY A 114 20.41 3.09 7.58
C GLY A 114 20.33 2.18 8.79
N LYS A 115 20.94 2.65 9.87
CA LYS A 115 20.79 2.14 11.23
C LYS A 115 20.21 3.26 12.08
N PHE A 116 19.34 2.91 13.01
CA PHE A 116 18.84 3.84 14.02
C PHE A 116 19.76 3.80 15.25
N ASP A 117 20.22 2.61 15.64
CA ASP A 117 21.31 2.37 16.58
C ASP A 117 21.97 1.00 16.29
N ASP A 118 22.71 0.45 17.26
CA ASP A 118 23.37 -0.85 17.13
C ASP A 118 22.40 -2.04 17.00
N TYR A 119 21.17 -1.89 17.48
CA TYR A 119 20.15 -2.93 17.53
C TYR A 119 19.08 -2.76 16.44
N TYR A 120 18.88 -1.54 15.94
CA TYR A 120 17.83 -1.23 14.98
C TYR A 120 18.35 -0.87 13.58
N SER A 121 17.85 -1.59 12.57
CA SER A 121 18.02 -1.21 11.17
C SER A 121 16.80 -0.45 10.66
N LEU A 122 17.02 0.59 9.85
CA LEU A 122 15.97 1.39 9.22
C LEU A 122 15.71 0.94 7.77
N PHE A 123 14.44 0.86 7.43
CA PHE A 123 13.95 0.45 6.12
C PHE A 123 12.97 1.47 5.54
N GLN A 124 12.96 1.56 4.22
CA GLN A 124 11.95 2.31 3.45
C GLN A 124 11.42 1.44 2.32
N GLY A 125 10.20 1.72 1.89
CA GLY A 125 9.64 1.04 0.74
C GLY A 125 8.13 1.20 0.60
N THR A 126 7.48 0.13 0.17
CA THR A 126 6.04 0.12 -0.11
C THR A 126 5.36 -1.11 0.47
N LEU A 127 4.15 -0.91 0.99
CA LEU A 127 3.23 -1.95 1.43
C LEU A 127 2.02 -1.96 0.49
N GLN A 128 1.86 -3.04 -0.25
CA GLN A 128 0.67 -3.27 -1.06
C GLN A 128 -0.20 -4.30 -0.34
N VAL A 129 -1.48 -3.99 -0.13
CA VAL A 129 -2.47 -4.92 0.43
C VAL A 129 -3.59 -5.07 -0.57
N LYS A 130 -3.92 -6.31 -0.91
CA LYS A 130 -4.98 -6.65 -1.86
C LYS A 130 -5.96 -7.61 -1.23
N GLN A 131 -7.25 -7.41 -1.48
CA GLN A 131 -8.34 -8.31 -1.14
C GLN A 131 -9.37 -8.28 -2.27
N ASN A 132 -9.47 -9.36 -3.04
CA ASN A 132 -10.31 -9.41 -4.25
C ASN A 132 -9.99 -8.23 -5.19
N ASP A 133 -10.97 -7.39 -5.51
CA ASP A 133 -10.84 -6.21 -6.37
C ASP A 133 -10.42 -4.94 -5.62
N LYS A 134 -10.22 -5.02 -4.30
CA LYS A 134 -9.80 -3.89 -3.46
C LYS A 134 -8.29 -3.94 -3.25
N GLU A 135 -7.68 -2.76 -3.29
CA GLU A 135 -6.24 -2.63 -3.09
C GLU A 135 -5.90 -1.31 -2.41
N CYS A 136 -4.80 -1.30 -1.66
CA CYS A 136 -4.09 -0.08 -1.32
C CYS A 136 -2.58 -0.27 -1.50
N LEU A 137 -1.90 0.79 -1.93
CA LEU A 137 -0.45 0.88 -2.00
C LEU A 137 0.02 2.05 -1.15
N LEU A 138 0.77 1.74 -0.09
CA LEU A 138 1.24 2.71 0.87
C LEU A 138 2.76 2.84 0.80
N LYS A 139 3.26 4.09 0.84
CA LYS A 139 4.67 4.34 1.13
C LYS A 139 4.88 4.19 2.63
N ILE A 140 5.95 3.49 2.98
CA ILE A 140 6.23 3.14 4.36
C ILE A 140 7.70 3.30 4.69
N HIS A 141 7.97 3.46 5.97
CA HIS A 141 9.28 3.22 6.56
C HIS A 141 9.13 2.34 7.80
N GLY A 142 10.24 1.81 8.31
CA GLY A 142 10.16 0.90 9.44
C GLY A 142 11.49 0.63 10.12
N LYS A 143 11.39 0.01 11.29
CA LYS A 143 12.53 -0.45 12.09
C LYS A 143 12.43 -1.95 12.35
N VAL A 144 13.57 -2.60 12.53
CA VAL A 144 13.66 -4.00 12.96
C VAL A 144 14.36 -4.06 14.30
N GLY A 145 13.73 -4.68 15.30
CA GLY A 145 14.28 -4.93 16.64
C GLY A 145 13.19 -5.29 17.66
N GLU A 146 13.44 -5.07 18.94
CA GLU A 146 12.45 -5.26 20.01
C GLU A 146 11.68 -3.95 20.28
N LEU A 147 10.52 -4.02 20.92
CA LEU A 147 9.80 -2.81 21.37
C LEU A 147 10.13 -2.51 22.83
#